data_AF-A0A7C5XB49-F1
#
_entry.id   AF-A0A7C5XB49-F1
#
_cell.length_a   1.000
_cell.length_b   1.000
_cell.length_c   1.000
_cell.angle_alpha   90.00
_cell.angle_beta   90.00
_cell.angle_gamma   90.00
#
_symmetry.space_group_name_H-M   'P 1'
#
loop_
_entity.id
_entity.type
_entity.pdbx_description
1 polymer ?
#
loop_
_entity_poly.entity_id
_entity_poly.type
_entity_poly.pdbx_seq_one_letter_code
_entity_poly.pdbx_strand_id
1 'polypeptide(L)'
;MAKCFEEANGKLVFRLLEALKAGSESGGDKRGEKSAAITVVDEKDVLPKLRVDKSPNPIQELANAIEKHLYTAEIEGELYKTGKANCIGKT
;
A
#
# COMPACT_ATOMS: atom_id res chain seq x y z
N MET A 1 -7.36 -15.60 -4.44
CA MET A 1 -7.75 -14.18 -4.36
C MET A 1 -8.87 -13.91 -3.35
N ALA A 2 -10.16 -14.15 -3.65
CA ALA A 2 -11.28 -13.75 -2.77
C ALA A 2 -11.20 -14.35 -1.36
N LYS A 3 -10.98 -15.67 -1.26
CA LYS A 3 -10.78 -16.35 0.03
C LYS A 3 -9.65 -15.72 0.87
N CYS A 4 -8.51 -15.42 0.26
CA CYS A 4 -7.39 -14.78 0.95
C CYS A 4 -7.74 -13.38 1.46
N PHE A 5 -8.56 -12.61 0.73
CA PHE A 5 -9.06 -11.31 1.20
C PHE A 5 -9.95 -11.44 2.45
N GLU A 6 -10.84 -12.43 2.43
CA GLU A 6 -11.80 -12.70 3.50
C GLU A 6 -11.11 -13.22 4.77
N GLU A 7 -10.08 -14.05 4.61
CA GLU A 7 -9.31 -14.64 5.71
C GLU A 7 -8.20 -13.71 6.25
N ALA A 8 -7.73 -12.75 5.45
CA ALA A 8 -6.71 -11.80 5.87
C ALA A 8 -7.24 -10.81 6.93
N ASN A 9 -6.37 -10.48 7.89
CA ASN A 9 -6.67 -9.59 9.01
C ASN A 9 -5.87 -8.28 8.92
N GLY A 10 -6.29 -7.26 9.68
CA GLY A 10 -5.60 -5.96 9.77
C GLY A 10 -6.17 -4.87 8.86
N LYS A 11 -5.38 -3.83 8.56
CA LYS A 11 -5.79 -2.69 7.73
C LYS A 11 -6.26 -3.18 6.35
N LEU A 12 -7.31 -2.56 5.80
CA LEU A 12 -7.90 -2.94 4.51
C LEU A 12 -6.86 -3.05 3.38
N VAL A 13 -5.88 -2.15 3.35
CA VAL A 13 -4.79 -2.15 2.37
C VAL A 13 -3.98 -3.45 2.36
N PHE A 14 -3.72 -4.05 3.53
CA PHE A 14 -2.98 -5.30 3.64
C PHE A 14 -3.83 -6.49 3.19
N ARG A 15 -5.12 -6.48 3.53
CA ARG A 15 -6.05 -7.53 3.07
C ARG A 15 -6.15 -7.54 1.55
N LEU A 16 -6.23 -6.36 0.93
CA LEU A 16 -6.21 -6.22 -0.54
C LEU A 16 -4.87 -6.67 -1.14
N LEU A 17 -3.75 -6.35 -0.50
CA LEU A 17 -2.43 -6.78 -0.95
C LEU A 17 -2.28 -8.31 -0.93
N GLU A 18 -2.71 -8.98 0.13
CA GLU A 18 -2.69 -10.45 0.24
C GLU A 18 -3.59 -11.10 -0.81
N ALA A 19 -4.76 -10.52 -1.06
CA ALA A 19 -5.64 -10.98 -2.14
C ALA A 19 -4.97 -10.86 -3.52
N LEU A 20 -4.29 -9.75 -3.78
CA LEU A 20 -3.59 -9.47 -5.03
C LEU A 20 -2.44 -10.47 -5.26
N LYS A 21 -1.61 -10.71 -4.24
CA LYS A 21 -0.55 -11.74 -4.26
C LYS A 21 -1.12 -13.11 -4.60
N ALA A 22 -2.15 -13.55 -3.87
CA ALA A 22 -2.78 -14.84 -4.10
C ALA A 22 -3.42 -14.94 -5.50
N GLY A 23 -3.88 -13.82 -6.08
CA GLY A 23 -4.37 -13.75 -7.45
C GLY A 23 -3.25 -14.02 -8.47
N SER A 24 -2.13 -13.32 -8.32
CA SER A 24 -0.92 -13.53 -9.13
C SER A 24 -0.45 -14.98 -9.08
N GLU A 25 -0.28 -15.52 -7.87
CA GLU A 25 0.23 -16.88 -7.64
C GLU A 25 -0.69 -17.96 -8.22
N SER A 26 -2.01 -17.69 -8.29
CA SER A 26 -2.99 -18.61 -8.90
C SER A 26 -2.99 -18.60 -10.43
N GLY A 27 -2.10 -17.83 -11.07
CA GLY A 27 -1.92 -17.77 -12.52
C GLY A 27 -1.93 -16.36 -13.09
N GLY A 28 -2.46 -15.38 -12.35
CA GLY A 28 -2.35 -13.95 -12.65
C GLY A 28 -2.68 -13.58 -14.10
N ASP A 29 -2.01 -12.54 -14.61
CA ASP A 29 -2.00 -12.26 -16.04
C ASP A 29 -1.13 -13.30 -16.76
N LYS A 30 -1.73 -14.06 -17.69
CA LYS A 30 -1.04 -15.06 -18.51
C LYS A 30 0.16 -14.51 -19.28
N ARG A 31 0.19 -13.21 -19.58
CA ARG A 31 1.34 -12.55 -20.26
C ARG A 31 2.46 -12.16 -19.29
N GLY A 32 2.28 -12.36 -18.00
CA GLY A 32 3.10 -11.81 -16.92
C GLY A 32 2.60 -10.44 -16.47
N GLU A 33 2.71 -10.20 -15.16
CA GLU A 33 2.31 -8.94 -14.54
C GLU A 33 3.34 -7.85 -14.81
N LYS A 34 2.89 -6.65 -15.14
CA LYS A 34 3.80 -5.51 -15.45
C LYS A 34 3.59 -4.31 -14.54
N SER A 35 2.42 -4.23 -13.91
CA SER A 35 1.99 -3.12 -13.08
C SER A 35 1.08 -3.62 -11.98
N ALA A 36 0.99 -2.83 -10.90
CA ALA A 36 0.09 -3.08 -9.79
C ALA A 36 -0.32 -1.74 -9.17
N ALA A 37 -1.55 -1.64 -8.69
CA ALA A 37 -2.02 -0.43 -8.01
C ALA A 37 -3.06 -0.77 -6.95
N ILE A 38 -3.01 -0.05 -5.83
CA ILE A 38 -4.02 -0.08 -4.78
C ILE A 38 -4.41 1.36 -4.44
N THR A 39 -5.70 1.59 -4.26
CA THR A 39 -6.25 2.86 -3.77
C THR A 39 -7.30 2.51 -2.74
N VAL A 40 -7.14 3.05 -1.53
CA VAL A 40 -8.07 2.86 -0.43
C VAL A 40 -8.53 4.24 0.00
N VAL A 41 -9.83 4.45 -0.05
CA VAL A 41 -10.47 5.71 0.34
C VAL A 41 -11.34 5.40 1.54
N ASP A 42 -11.01 6.02 2.66
CA ASP A 42 -11.86 6.08 3.85
C ASP A 42 -12.24 7.55 4.11
N GLU A 43 -13.29 7.78 4.89
CA GLU A 43 -13.74 9.13 5.28
C GLU A 43 -12.68 9.87 6.11
N LYS A 44 -11.81 9.13 6.80
CA LYS A 44 -10.79 9.66 7.73
C LYS A 44 -9.35 9.48 7.25
N ASP A 45 -9.09 8.43 6.49
CA ASP A 45 -7.76 8.08 6.00
C ASP A 45 -7.80 7.86 4.48
N VAL A 46 -7.16 8.77 3.75
CA VAL A 46 -6.92 8.58 2.32
C VAL A 46 -5.52 7.99 2.20
N LEU A 47 -5.46 6.68 1.97
CA LEU A 47 -4.23 6.10 1.46
C LEU A 47 -4.07 6.65 0.03
N PRO A 48 -3.05 7.49 -0.24
CA PRO A 48 -2.83 8.04 -1.56
C PRO A 48 -2.68 6.89 -2.55
N LYS A 49 -3.07 7.15 -3.79
CA LYS A 49 -3.03 6.17 -4.88
C LYS A 49 -1.62 5.64 -5.06
N LEU A 50 -1.36 4.44 -4.57
CA LEU A 50 -0.08 3.74 -4.73
C LEU A 50 -0.14 2.89 -5.99
N ARG A 51 0.84 3.09 -6.86
CA ARG A 51 0.89 2.47 -8.17
C ARG A 51 2.33 2.24 -8.61
N VAL A 52 2.57 1.06 -9.17
CA VAL A 52 3.79 0.65 -9.86
C VAL A 52 3.41 0.45 -11.33
N ASP A 53 4.01 1.24 -12.21
CA ASP A 53 3.65 1.25 -13.64
C ASP A 53 4.39 0.21 -14.48
N LYS A 54 5.68 -0.01 -14.21
CA LYS A 54 6.51 -0.93 -15.00
C LYS A 54 7.57 -1.55 -14.10
N SER A 55 7.36 -2.81 -13.75
CA SER A 55 8.28 -3.60 -12.94
C SER A 55 8.25 -5.07 -13.35
N PRO A 56 9.36 -5.81 -13.23
CA PRO A 56 9.36 -7.27 -13.33
C PRO A 56 8.65 -7.95 -12.15
N ASN A 57 8.52 -7.28 -11.00
CA ASN A 57 7.90 -7.77 -9.78
C ASN A 57 6.94 -6.71 -9.18
N PRO A 58 5.88 -6.31 -9.90
CA PRO A 58 5.10 -5.13 -9.56
C PRO A 58 4.36 -5.24 -8.22
N ILE A 59 3.90 -6.44 -7.84
CA ILE A 59 3.21 -6.65 -6.55
C ILE A 59 4.16 -6.49 -5.37
N GLN A 60 5.38 -6.99 -5.47
CA GLN A 60 6.37 -6.84 -4.40
C GLN A 60 6.79 -5.39 -4.23
N GLU A 61 7.02 -4.67 -5.33
CA GLU A 61 7.31 -3.24 -5.28
C GLU A 61 6.15 -2.44 -4.70
N LEU A 62 4.90 -2.80 -5.05
CA LEU A 62 3.72 -2.17 -4.47
C LEU A 62 3.63 -2.43 -2.96
N ALA A 63 3.95 -3.64 -2.50
CA ALA A 63 3.99 -3.98 -1.07
C ALA A 63 4.98 -3.07 -0.32
N ASN A 64 6.19 -2.91 -0.85
CA ASN A 64 7.22 -2.05 -0.27
C ASN A 64 6.77 -0.57 -0.25
N ALA A 65 6.08 -0.11 -1.31
CA ALA A 65 5.54 1.24 -1.38
C ALA A 65 4.45 1.48 -0.33
N ILE A 66 3.58 0.49 -0.09
CA ILE A 66 2.55 0.53 0.96
C ILE A 66 3.20 0.61 2.33
N GLU A 67 4.17 -0.25 2.62
CA GLU A 67 4.89 -0.27 3.91
C GLU A 67 5.57 1.07 4.18
N LYS A 68 6.31 1.60 3.19
CA LYS A 68 6.97 2.90 3.31
C LYS A 68 5.98 4.04 3.54
N HIS A 69 4.85 4.02 2.84
CA HIS A 69 3.82 5.05 3.00
C HIS A 69 3.21 5.02 4.40
N LEU A 70 2.87 3.82 4.90
CA LEU A 70 2.30 3.65 6.24
C LEU A 70 3.30 4.04 7.34
N TYR A 71 4.58 3.68 7.19
CA TYR A 71 5.63 4.12 8.13
C TYR A 71 5.75 5.65 8.17
N THR A 72 5.72 6.29 7.01
CA THR A 72 5.80 7.77 6.94
C THR A 72 4.58 8.42 7.60
N ALA A 73 3.38 7.91 7.32
CA ALA A 73 2.14 8.40 7.91
C ALA A 73 2.10 8.20 9.44
N GLU A 74 2.64 7.10 9.95
CA GLU A 74 2.75 6.84 11.39
C GLU A 74 3.75 7.79 12.07
N ILE A 75 4.90 8.07 11.45
CA ILE A 75 5.89 9.02 11.96
C ILE A 75 5.38 10.47 11.92
N GLU A 76 4.75 10.91 10.82
CA GLU A 76 4.06 12.21 10.77
C GLU A 76 2.92 12.26 11.80
N GLY A 77 2.27 11.10 11.98
CA GLY A 77 1.29 10.81 13.01
C GLY A 77 1.77 11.12 14.43
N GLU A 78 2.94 10.62 14.78
CA GLU A 78 3.56 10.82 16.08
C GLU A 78 4.18 12.22 16.23
N LEU A 79 4.77 12.78 15.17
CA LEU A 79 5.30 14.15 15.15
C LEU A 79 4.19 15.18 15.41
N TYR A 80 3.00 15.00 14.83
CA TYR A 80 1.86 15.89 15.11
C TYR A 80 1.37 15.74 16.55
N LYS A 81 1.30 14.50 17.08
CA LYS A 81 0.85 14.25 18.46
C LYS A 81 1.82 14.77 19.51
N THR A 82 3.12 14.77 19.21
CA THR A 82 4.17 15.26 20.11
C THR A 82 4.42 16.76 20.00
N GLY A 83 3.66 17.47 19.15
CA GLY A 83 3.76 18.93 19.01
C GLY A 83 5.08 19.43 18.40
N LYS A 84 5.94 18.54 17.91
CA LYS A 84 7.19 18.88 17.23
C LYS A 84 6.94 19.03 15.73
N ALA A 85 6.04 19.93 15.34
CA ALA A 85 6.03 20.43 13.96
C ALA A 85 7.29 21.29 13.79
N ASN A 86 8.37 20.65 13.35
CA ASN A 86 9.65 21.33 13.17
C ASN A 86 9.49 22.34 12.04
N CYS A 87 9.60 23.63 12.38
CA CYS A 87 9.79 24.72 11.45
C CYS A 87 11.13 24.53 10.73
N ILE A 88 11.23 23.60 9.78
CA ILE A 88 12.35 23.52 8.85
C ILE A 88 11.92 24.21 7.56
N GLY A 89 12.60 25.34 7.32
CA GLY A 89 12.18 26.40 6.42
C GLY A 89 11.99 25.96 4.98
N LYS A 90 10.96 26.56 4.37
CA LYS A 90 11.00 26.92 2.96
C LYS A 90 12.29 27.70 2.67
N THR A 91 13.10 27.17 1.77
CA THR A 91 13.94 27.95 0.85
C THR A 91 13.78 27.33 -0.53
#